data_AF-A0A444XKB0-F1
#
_entry.id   AF-A0A444XKB0-F1
#
_cell.length_a   1.000
_cell.length_b   1.000
_cell.length_c   1.000
_cell.angle_alpha   90.00
_cell.angle_beta   90.00
_cell.angle_gamma   90.00
#
_symmetry.space_group_name_H-M   'P 1'
#
loop_
_entity.id
_entity.type
_entity.pdbx_description
1 polymer ?
#
loop_
_entity_poly.entity_id
_entity_poly.type
_entity_poly.pdbx_seq_one_letter_code
_entity_poly.pdbx_strand_id
1 'polypeptide(L)'
;MFVETRQSTKGKSLNEDTLDVIAHLQAENKKSKESAIRAFQSIFGKEKAGRVRCHGRVTTPTLLKKNEEITALKQQHAVEKASLEGKDVMQKEVDELKSLVKMMLQQKSSGVDLEMLAAQLGSTLGNPNNDAHEEVLFIVKVSILLSYLK
;
A
#
# COMPACT_ATOMS: atom_id res chain seq x y z
N MET A 1 -15.48 12.71 -14.59
CA MET A 1 -16.57 13.69 -14.34
C MET A 1 -17.88 12.99 -14.62
N PHE A 2 -18.91 13.15 -13.79
CA PHE A 2 -20.24 12.57 -14.02
C PHE A 2 -21.28 13.68 -14.13
N VAL A 3 -22.29 13.46 -14.97
CA VAL A 3 -23.41 14.38 -15.20
C VAL A 3 -24.60 13.80 -14.47
N GLU A 4 -25.10 14.51 -13.46
CA GLU A 4 -26.27 14.12 -12.69
C GLU A 4 -27.34 15.20 -12.81
N THR A 5 -28.53 14.80 -13.25
CA THR A 5 -29.69 15.68 -13.28
C THR A 5 -30.46 15.58 -11.98
N ARG A 6 -30.84 16.71 -11.38
CA ARG A 6 -31.80 16.72 -10.28
C ARG A 6 -33.14 16.19 -10.78
N GLN A 7 -33.55 15.02 -10.32
CA GLN A 7 -34.88 14.52 -10.59
C GLN A 7 -35.88 15.27 -9.70
N SER A 8 -36.87 15.92 -10.33
CA SER A 8 -37.93 16.60 -9.58
C SER A 8 -38.84 15.55 -8.93
N THR A 9 -39.12 15.69 -7.64
CA THR A 9 -40.15 14.90 -6.94
C THR A 9 -41.56 15.11 -7.50
N LYS A 10 -41.75 16.11 -8.38
CA LYS A 10 -43.03 16.48 -8.99
C LYS A 10 -43.34 15.75 -10.31
N GLY A 11 -42.59 14.71 -10.67
CA GLY A 11 -42.95 13.76 -11.74
C GLY A 11 -42.89 14.29 -13.18
N LYS A 12 -42.24 15.43 -13.44
CA LYS A 12 -42.05 15.91 -14.81
C LYS A 12 -40.91 15.15 -15.47
N SER A 13 -41.19 14.44 -16.56
CA SER A 13 -40.17 13.85 -17.43
C SER A 13 -39.31 14.95 -18.05
N LEU A 14 -38.04 14.65 -18.27
CA LEU A 14 -37.16 15.52 -19.07
C LEU A 14 -37.65 15.50 -20.52
N ASN A 15 -37.58 16.63 -21.21
CA ASN A 15 -37.85 16.68 -22.64
C ASN A 15 -36.71 16.02 -23.43
N GLU A 16 -37.03 15.53 -24.64
CA GLU A 16 -36.12 14.82 -25.55
C GLU A 16 -34.80 15.60 -25.75
N ASP A 17 -34.90 16.90 -26.03
CA ASP A 17 -33.73 17.75 -26.27
C ASP A 17 -32.78 17.81 -25.07
N THR A 18 -33.31 17.83 -23.85
CA THR A 18 -32.46 17.81 -22.64
C THR A 18 -31.79 16.45 -22.47
N LEU A 19 -32.51 15.36 -22.76
CA LEU A 19 -31.94 14.01 -22.72
C LEU A 19 -30.81 13.85 -23.74
N ASP A 20 -30.97 14.38 -24.94
CA ASP A 20 -29.97 14.33 -26.00
C ASP A 20 -28.69 15.10 -25.61
N VAL A 21 -28.85 16.31 -25.06
CA VAL A 21 -27.72 17.11 -24.55
C VAL A 21 -27.00 16.39 -23.40
N ILE A 22 -27.73 15.72 -22.49
CA ILE A 22 -27.12 14.94 -21.41
C ILE A 22 -26.35 13.74 -21.97
N ALA A 23 -26.93 13.02 -22.93
CA ALA A 23 -26.29 11.87 -23.56
C ALA A 23 -25.00 12.28 -24.27
N HIS A 24 -25.02 13.41 -24.99
CA HIS A 24 -23.85 14.00 -25.63
C HIS A 24 -22.75 14.33 -24.61
N LEU A 25 -23.09 15.04 -23.53
CA LEU A 25 -22.15 15.39 -22.46
C LEU A 25 -21.53 14.17 -21.76
N GLN A 26 -22.32 13.11 -21.56
CA GLN A 26 -21.82 11.86 -20.98
C GLN A 26 -20.90 11.11 -21.95
N ALA A 27 -21.20 11.13 -23.24
CA ALA A 27 -20.37 10.52 -24.27
C ALA A 27 -19.01 11.23 -24.40
N GLU A 28 -19.00 12.58 -24.42
CA GLU A 28 -17.76 13.35 -24.45
C GLU A 28 -16.89 13.11 -23.20
N ASN A 29 -17.51 13.06 -22.02
CA ASN A 29 -16.80 12.73 -20.77
C ASN A 29 -16.19 11.33 -20.78
N LYS A 30 -16.86 10.34 -21.39
CA LYS A 30 -16.33 8.96 -21.52
C LYS A 30 -15.22 8.85 -22.57
N LYS A 31 -15.29 9.65 -23.63
CA LYS A 31 -14.31 9.64 -24.73
C LYS A 31 -13.01 10.38 -24.37
N SER A 32 -13.11 11.36 -23.46
CA SER A 32 -11.96 12.11 -22.97
C SER A 32 -10.98 11.20 -22.21
N LYS A 33 -9.83 10.91 -22.82
CA LYS A 33 -8.62 10.43 -22.12
C LYS A 33 -7.87 11.57 -21.42
N GLU A 34 -8.36 12.81 -21.56
CA GLU A 34 -7.71 14.00 -21.02
C GLU A 34 -8.02 14.19 -19.52
N SER A 35 -7.18 14.99 -18.85
CA SER A 35 -7.39 15.39 -17.46
C SER A 35 -8.78 15.98 -17.27
N ALA A 36 -9.37 15.79 -16.09
CA ALA A 36 -10.73 16.24 -15.79
C ALA A 36 -10.88 17.75 -16.02
N ILE A 37 -9.80 18.51 -15.82
CA ILE A 37 -9.71 19.94 -16.10
C ILE A 37 -9.87 20.24 -17.60
N ARG A 38 -9.19 19.48 -18.46
CA ARG A 38 -9.26 19.67 -19.92
C ARG A 38 -10.63 19.28 -20.48
N ALA A 39 -11.17 18.15 -20.03
CA ALA A 39 -12.52 17.73 -20.37
C ALA A 39 -13.56 18.80 -19.97
N PHE A 40 -13.44 19.34 -18.76
CA PHE A 40 -14.29 20.42 -18.28
C PHE A 40 -14.18 21.68 -19.15
N GLN A 41 -12.96 22.11 -19.49
CA GLN A 41 -12.73 23.27 -20.35
C GLN A 41 -13.19 23.04 -21.80
N SER A 42 -13.12 21.83 -22.32
CA SER A 42 -13.61 21.48 -23.66
C SER A 42 -15.13 21.61 -23.72
N ILE A 43 -15.84 21.10 -22.72
CA ILE A 43 -17.30 21.12 -22.65
C ILE A 43 -17.84 22.53 -22.36
N PHE A 44 -17.26 23.24 -21.39
CA PHE A 44 -17.81 24.51 -20.90
C PHE A 44 -17.09 25.75 -21.43
N GLY A 45 -15.96 25.56 -22.13
CA GLY A 45 -15.05 26.64 -22.53
C GLY A 45 -14.17 27.13 -21.36
N LYS A 46 -13.42 28.21 -21.59
CA LYS A 46 -12.82 28.97 -20.49
C LYS A 46 -13.94 29.57 -19.64
N GLU A 47 -13.99 29.19 -18.36
CA GLU A 47 -15.00 29.65 -17.41
C GLU A 47 -15.13 31.18 -17.44
N LYS A 48 -16.28 31.70 -17.90
CA LYS A 48 -16.66 33.11 -17.72
C LYS A 48 -17.72 33.15 -16.63
N ALA A 49 -17.59 34.08 -15.68
CA ALA A 49 -18.36 34.20 -14.43
C ALA A 49 -19.90 34.28 -14.55
N GLY A 50 -20.49 34.11 -15.73
CA GLY A 50 -21.94 34.18 -15.95
C GLY A 50 -22.55 33.13 -16.87
N ARG A 51 -21.79 32.22 -17.52
CA ARG A 51 -22.37 31.38 -18.60
C ARG A 51 -22.89 30.01 -18.16
N VAL A 52 -22.45 29.47 -17.02
CA VAL A 52 -22.90 28.16 -16.52
C VAL A 52 -23.07 28.23 -15.01
N ARG A 53 -24.33 28.24 -14.54
CA ARG A 53 -24.64 28.16 -13.10
C ARG A 53 -24.86 26.71 -12.71
N CYS A 54 -23.80 26.04 -12.25
CA CYS A 54 -23.87 24.73 -11.64
C CYS A 54 -24.63 24.84 -10.31
N HIS A 55 -25.90 24.41 -10.26
CA HIS A 55 -26.70 24.41 -9.02
C HIS A 55 -26.29 23.24 -8.12
N GLY A 56 -25.29 23.45 -7.27
CA GLY A 56 -24.73 22.43 -6.38
C GLY A 56 -23.31 22.79 -5.91
N ARG A 57 -22.48 21.79 -5.60
CA ARG A 57 -21.04 22.02 -5.39
C ARG A 57 -20.42 22.53 -6.69
N VAL A 58 -19.92 23.76 -6.67
CA VAL A 58 -19.15 24.34 -7.78
C VAL A 58 -17.90 23.50 -7.96
N THR A 59 -17.77 22.86 -9.12
CA THR A 59 -16.53 22.19 -9.51
C THR A 59 -15.62 23.24 -10.13
N THR A 60 -14.65 23.72 -9.36
CA THR A 60 -13.65 24.66 -9.86
C THR A 60 -12.46 23.91 -10.49
N PRO A 61 -11.72 24.52 -11.42
CA PRO A 61 -10.47 23.95 -11.93
C PRO A 61 -9.47 23.59 -10.83
N THR A 62 -9.45 24.39 -9.75
CA THR A 62 -8.60 24.15 -8.57
C THR A 62 -9.00 22.90 -7.80
N LEU A 63 -10.31 22.62 -7.66
CA LEU A 63 -10.81 21.41 -7.01
C LEU A 63 -10.48 20.16 -7.85
N LEU A 64 -10.63 20.25 -9.17
CA LEU A 64 -10.25 19.18 -10.09
C LEU A 64 -8.74 18.88 -9.99
N LYS A 65 -7.90 19.92 -9.95
CA LYS A 65 -6.45 19.76 -9.77
C LYS A 65 -6.10 19.04 -8.48
N LYS A 66 -6.70 19.44 -7.35
CA LYS A 66 -6.49 18.77 -6.05
C LYS A 66 -6.90 17.30 -6.09
N ASN A 67 -8.00 16.96 -6.77
CA ASN A 67 -8.46 15.58 -6.88
C ASN A 67 -7.52 14.71 -7.74
N GLU A 68 -6.96 15.29 -8.81
CA GLU A 68 -5.92 14.62 -9.63
C GLU A 68 -4.65 14.38 -8.81
N GLU A 69 -4.18 15.38 -8.06
CA GLU A 69 -3.03 15.26 -7.16
C GLU A 69 -3.25 14.19 -6.08
N ILE A 70 -4.43 14.14 -5.45
CA ILE A 70 -4.77 13.11 -4.45
C ILE A 70 -4.73 11.71 -5.08
N THR A 71 -5.22 11.56 -6.31
CA THR A 71 -5.20 10.27 -7.02
C THR A 71 -3.77 9.84 -7.32
N ALA A 72 -2.93 10.76 -7.80
CA ALA A 72 -1.53 10.50 -8.08
C ALA A 72 -0.77 10.08 -6.82
N LEU A 73 -0.97 10.79 -5.70
CA LEU A 73 -0.36 10.46 -4.41
C LEU A 73 -0.78 9.07 -3.90
N LYS A 74 -2.06 8.70 -4.04
CA LYS A 74 -2.54 7.35 -3.68
C LYS A 74 -1.87 6.26 -4.51
N GLN A 75 -1.71 6.48 -5.81
CA GLN A 75 -1.05 5.53 -6.70
C GLN A 75 0.44 5.40 -6.36
N GLN A 76 1.14 6.52 -6.17
CA GLN A 76 2.55 6.54 -5.77
C GLN A 76 2.76 5.78 -4.45
N HIS A 77 1.93 6.05 -3.45
CA HIS A 77 1.99 5.37 -2.16
C HIS A 77 1.75 3.86 -2.29
N ALA A 78 0.82 3.43 -3.14
CA ALA A 78 0.58 2.00 -3.38
C ALA A 78 1.81 1.31 -4.02
N VAL A 79 2.48 1.97 -4.97
CA VAL A 79 3.70 1.47 -5.60
C VAL A 79 4.86 1.40 -4.60
N GLU A 80 5.05 2.45 -3.80
CA GLU A 80 6.09 2.49 -2.77
C GLU A 80 5.89 1.40 -1.72
N LYS A 81 4.65 1.22 -1.25
CA LYS A 81 4.30 0.14 -0.33
C LYS A 81 4.65 -1.24 -0.92
N ALA A 82 4.29 -1.50 -2.17
CA ALA A 82 4.62 -2.76 -2.83
C ALA A 82 6.15 -2.96 -3.00
N SER A 83 6.90 -1.88 -3.24
CA SER A 83 8.37 -1.89 -3.33
C SER A 83 9.04 -2.22 -1.99
N LEU A 84 8.46 -1.73 -0.88
CA LEU A 84 8.94 -2.00 0.47
C LEU A 84 8.59 -3.42 0.93
N GLU A 85 7.37 -3.89 0.66
CA GLU A 85 6.96 -5.28 0.96
C GLU A 85 7.77 -6.32 0.18
N GLY A 86 8.28 -5.97 -1.01
CA GLY A 86 9.16 -6.85 -1.79
C GLY A 86 10.64 -6.84 -1.35
N LYS A 87 11.02 -5.92 -0.46
CA LYS A 87 12.39 -5.82 0.07
C LYS A 87 12.45 -6.52 1.42
N ASP A 88 12.58 -7.83 1.34
CA ASP A 88 12.86 -8.70 2.47
C ASP A 88 14.33 -8.56 2.91
N VAL A 89 14.78 -7.32 3.12
CA VAL A 89 16.14 -6.98 3.59
C VAL A 89 16.42 -7.71 4.89
N MET A 90 15.42 -7.75 5.77
CA MET A 90 15.50 -8.50 7.03
C MET A 90 15.65 -10.01 6.79
N GLN A 91 14.98 -10.59 5.79
CA GLN A 91 15.11 -12.01 5.48
C GLN A 91 16.52 -12.35 4.97
N LYS A 92 17.08 -11.50 4.11
CA LYS A 92 18.46 -11.65 3.62
C LYS A 92 19.49 -11.56 4.76
N GLU A 93 19.36 -10.57 5.65
CA GLU A 93 20.24 -10.43 6.82
C GLU A 93 20.12 -11.62 7.78
N VAL A 94 18.89 -12.11 8.00
CA VAL A 94 18.64 -13.31 8.82
C VAL A 94 19.29 -14.55 8.19
N ASP A 95 19.22 -14.71 6.88
CA ASP A 95 19.80 -15.89 6.21
C ASP A 95 21.33 -15.83 6.15
N GLU A 96 21.93 -14.65 6.00
CA GLU A 96 23.37 -14.44 6.14
C GLU A 96 23.86 -14.78 7.56
N LEU A 97 23.13 -14.33 8.60
CA LEU A 97 23.44 -14.66 9.99
C LEU A 97 23.30 -16.17 10.28
N LYS A 98 22.23 -16.82 9.79
CA LYS A 98 22.08 -18.28 9.91
C LYS A 98 23.26 -19.04 9.30
N SER A 99 23.73 -18.59 8.14
CA SER A 99 24.87 -19.18 7.44
C SER A 99 26.17 -19.04 8.27
N LEU A 100 26.41 -17.85 8.84
CA LEU A 100 27.58 -17.60 9.67
C LEU A 100 27.58 -18.48 10.94
N VAL A 101 26.44 -18.57 11.64
CA VAL A 101 26.30 -19.41 12.83
C VAL A 101 26.55 -20.88 12.49
N LYS A 102 26.02 -21.38 11.36
CA LYS A 102 26.27 -22.74 10.88
C LYS A 102 27.75 -23.00 10.65
N MET A 103 28.45 -22.08 9.99
CA MET A 103 29.89 -22.20 9.72
C MET A 103 30.72 -22.21 11.01
N MET A 104 30.41 -21.33 11.96
CA MET A 104 31.11 -21.29 13.25
C MET A 104 30.91 -22.57 14.07
N LEU A 105 29.69 -23.12 14.09
CA LEU A 105 29.39 -24.40 14.75
C LEU A 105 30.16 -25.56 14.09
N GLN A 106 30.18 -25.63 12.77
CA GLN A 106 30.93 -26.66 12.03
C GLN A 106 32.44 -26.58 12.29
N GLN A 107 32.99 -25.36 12.35
CA GLN A 107 34.41 -25.16 12.63
C GLN A 107 34.81 -25.55 14.06
N LYS A 108 33.94 -25.29 15.04
CA LYS A 108 34.21 -25.56 16.46
C LYS A 108 33.89 -26.99 16.89
N SER A 109 33.07 -27.71 16.13
CA SER A 109 32.62 -29.04 16.50
C SER A 109 32.54 -29.97 15.28
N SER A 110 33.64 -30.69 15.00
CA SER A 110 33.67 -31.74 14.00
C SER A 110 32.89 -32.96 14.52
N GLY A 111 31.58 -33.00 14.29
CA GLY A 111 30.71 -34.12 14.68
C GLY A 111 29.31 -33.73 15.19
N VAL A 112 28.99 -32.43 15.27
CA VAL A 112 27.64 -32.00 15.68
C VAL A 112 26.66 -32.15 14.52
N ASP A 113 25.65 -32.99 14.73
CA ASP A 113 24.52 -33.15 13.83
C ASP A 113 23.59 -31.93 13.89
N LEU A 114 23.66 -31.14 12.84
CA LEU A 114 22.91 -29.89 12.68
C LEU A 114 21.39 -30.11 12.60
N GLU A 115 20.92 -31.28 12.12
CA GLU A 115 19.48 -31.56 12.03
C GLU A 115 18.88 -31.82 13.41
N MET A 116 19.56 -32.61 14.25
CA MET A 116 19.16 -32.84 15.64
C MET A 116 19.14 -31.55 16.47
N LEU A 117 20.11 -30.65 16.27
CA LEU A 117 20.20 -29.37 16.98
C LEU A 117 19.10 -28.39 16.53
N ALA A 118 18.80 -28.36 15.22
CA ALA A 118 17.68 -27.59 14.68
C ALA A 118 16.32 -28.11 15.21
N ALA A 119 16.15 -29.43 15.32
CA ALA A 119 14.96 -30.03 15.90
C ALA A 119 14.79 -29.67 17.40
N GLN A 120 15.87 -29.69 18.17
CA GLN A 120 15.84 -29.25 19.57
C GLN A 120 15.46 -27.77 19.71
N LEU A 121 16.06 -26.87 18.92
CA LEU A 121 15.75 -25.44 18.95
C LEU A 121 14.34 -25.10 18.45
N GLY A 122 13.84 -25.82 17.44
CA GLY A 122 12.47 -25.67 16.95
C GLY A 122 11.43 -26.12 17.97
N SER A 123 11.74 -27.14 18.77
CA SER A 123 10.84 -27.67 19.80
C SER A 123 10.73 -26.80 21.06
N THR A 124 11.74 -25.98 21.38
CA THR A 124 11.73 -25.08 22.55
C THR A 124 11.04 -23.75 22.29
N LEU A 125 11.01 -23.26 21.05
CA LEU A 125 10.37 -21.97 20.70
C LEU A 125 8.83 -22.03 20.67
N GLY A 126 8.24 -23.24 20.62
CA GLY A 126 6.79 -23.45 20.52
C GLY A 126 6.02 -23.55 21.84
N ASN A 127 6.67 -23.46 23.01
CA ASN A 127 6.01 -23.62 24.30
C ASN A 127 6.00 -22.30 25.11
N PRO A 128 4.86 -21.61 25.22
CA PRO A 128 4.78 -20.29 25.85
C PRO A 128 4.86 -20.28 27.38
N ASN A 129 5.05 -21.43 28.06
CA ASN A 129 4.80 -21.54 29.51
C ASN A 129 5.96 -22.02 30.40
N ASN A 130 7.22 -21.98 29.96
CA ASN A 130 8.31 -22.48 30.80
C ASN A 130 9.36 -21.42 31.13
N ASP A 131 9.58 -21.21 32.43
CA ASP A 131 10.69 -20.51 33.10
C ASP A 131 12.12 -20.94 32.64
N ALA A 132 12.21 -21.91 31.73
CA ALA A 132 13.44 -22.44 31.14
C ALA A 132 14.18 -21.45 30.22
N HIS A 133 13.55 -20.32 29.88
CA HIS A 133 14.18 -19.28 29.05
C HIS A 133 15.36 -18.61 29.77
N GLU A 134 15.32 -18.53 31.11
CA GLU A 134 16.40 -17.99 31.92
C GLU A 134 17.55 -18.99 32.09
N GLU A 135 17.28 -20.28 32.23
CA GLU A 135 18.34 -21.29 32.39
C GLU A 135 19.18 -21.48 31.12
N VAL A 136 18.56 -21.52 29.94
CA VAL A 136 19.31 -21.65 28.68
C VAL A 136 20.10 -20.38 28.38
N LEU A 137 19.52 -19.20 28.64
CA LEU A 137 20.22 -17.93 28.51
C LEU A 137 21.39 -17.84 29.51
N PHE A 138 21.22 -18.36 30.72
CA PHE A 138 22.28 -18.44 31.73
C PHE A 138 23.40 -19.39 31.29
N ILE A 139 23.10 -20.58 30.79
CA ILE A 139 24.10 -21.55 30.31
C ILE A 139 24.88 -20.98 29.11
N VAL A 140 24.20 -20.33 28.17
CA VAL A 140 24.85 -19.69 27.01
C VAL A 140 25.71 -18.51 27.46
N LYS A 141 25.20 -17.63 28.34
CA LYS A 141 25.98 -16.50 28.89
C LYS A 141 27.21 -16.97 29.66
N VAL A 142 27.07 -17.99 30.51
CA VAL A 142 28.17 -18.56 31.32
C VAL A 142 29.22 -19.21 30.42
N SER A 143 28.80 -19.94 29.39
CA SER A 143 29.71 -20.59 28.45
C SER A 143 30.49 -19.58 27.60
N ILE A 144 29.85 -18.48 27.20
CA ILE A 144 30.51 -17.37 26.51
C ILE A 144 31.52 -16.69 27.44
N LEU A 145 31.13 -16.33 28.67
CA LEU A 145 32.02 -15.70 29.65
C LEU A 145 33.25 -16.55 29.99
N LEU A 146 33.08 -17.86 30.18
CA LEU A 146 34.18 -18.81 30.41
C LEU A 146 35.15 -18.92 29.22
N SER A 147 34.68 -18.66 28.01
CA SER A 147 35.51 -18.67 26.80
C SER A 147 36.38 -17.42 26.65
N TYR A 148 36.06 -16.33 27.36
CA TYR A 148 36.85 -15.09 27.38
C TYR A 148 37.81 -14.99 28.57
N LEU A 149 37.72 -15.89 29.56
CA LEU A 149 38.60 -15.94 30.73
C LEU A 149 39.78 -16.93 30.60
N LYS A 150 39.94 -17.57 29.43
CA LYS A 150 41.05 -18.48 29.11
C LYS A 150 41.94 -17.86 28.05
#